data_AF-A0A7L9J484-F1
#
_entry.id   AF-A0A7L9J484-F1
#
_cell.length_a   1.000
_cell.length_b   1.000
_cell.length_c   1.000
_cell.angle_alpha   90.00
_cell.angle_beta   90.00
_cell.angle_gamma   90.00
#
_symmetry.space_group_name_H-M   'P 1'
#
loop_
_entity.id
_entity.type
_entity.pdbx_description
1 polymer ?
#
loop_
_entity_poly.entity_id
_entity_poly.type
_entity_poly.pdbx_seq_one_letter_code
_entity_poly.pdbx_strand_id
1 'polypeptide(L)'
;MTPLQISGSLQRLIVGGEYYPDAYRKVRDGREYGVALDAEPSNRHDPNAVACFLEGQLCGYLARDTAEWFQPLALVARQRGQYLWTLGRGERLQGEKVVRLTALPDEREMKMILGLPVPPLPARGKLKRLGESEAVIERVLGRQERVLVPVVLTTEATPSGKYAGQSMIRATLDGQTLGLIPAQYRDECPDLFVLVEQTPRAAEADVRRYDGRPWIRVTVTPTL
;
A
#
# COMPACT_ATOMS: atom_id res chain seq x y z
N MET A 1 -22.79 14.69 15.61
CA MET A 1 -21.64 13.85 15.22
C MET A 1 -20.38 14.69 15.32
N THR A 2 -19.26 14.09 15.72
CA THR A 2 -17.97 14.80 15.91
C THR A 2 -17.11 14.66 14.65
N PRO A 3 -16.41 15.70 14.18
CA PRO A 3 -15.47 15.55 13.07
C PRO A 3 -14.32 14.63 13.46
N LEU A 4 -14.04 13.64 12.60
CA LEU A 4 -12.79 12.91 12.58
C LEU A 4 -11.97 13.41 11.39
N GLN A 5 -10.97 14.23 11.69
CA GLN A 5 -10.02 14.68 10.68
C GLN A 5 -9.19 13.48 10.21
N ILE A 6 -9.22 13.22 8.91
CA ILE A 6 -8.43 12.18 8.25
C ILE A 6 -7.41 12.83 7.31
N SER A 7 -6.24 12.22 7.25
CA SER A 7 -5.15 12.64 6.38
C SER A 7 -4.41 11.40 5.90
N GLY A 8 -3.95 11.42 4.66
CA GLY A 8 -3.06 10.41 4.12
C GLY A 8 -2.53 10.78 2.74
N SER A 9 -2.07 9.79 1.98
CA SER A 9 -1.20 10.03 0.83
C SER A 9 -1.93 10.10 -0.52
N LEU A 10 -3.21 9.75 -0.59
CA LEU A 10 -3.96 9.71 -1.84
C LEU A 10 -4.53 11.07 -2.23
N GLN A 11 -4.48 11.32 -3.54
CA GLN A 11 -5.23 12.39 -4.17
C GLN A 11 -6.35 11.81 -5.03
N ARG A 12 -7.58 12.34 -4.88
CA ARG A 12 -8.76 11.88 -5.62
C ARG A 12 -9.63 13.04 -6.03
N LEU A 13 -10.18 13.00 -7.24
CA LEU A 13 -11.19 13.95 -7.67
C LEU A 13 -12.53 13.58 -7.05
N ILE A 14 -13.27 14.58 -6.60
CA ILE A 14 -14.70 14.45 -6.37
C ILE A 14 -15.37 14.34 -7.74
N VAL A 15 -16.21 13.33 -7.93
CA VAL A 15 -16.93 13.07 -9.19
C VAL A 15 -18.40 13.46 -9.06
N GLY A 16 -19.05 13.71 -10.21
CA GLY A 16 -20.46 14.12 -10.25
C GLY A 16 -20.71 15.56 -9.82
N GLY A 17 -19.67 16.39 -9.75
CA GLY A 17 -19.77 17.80 -9.37
C GLY A 17 -20.61 18.64 -10.33
N GLU A 18 -20.74 18.22 -11.59
CA GLU A 18 -21.59 18.82 -12.62
C GLU A 18 -23.08 18.84 -12.26
N TYR A 19 -23.53 17.92 -11.40
CA TYR A 19 -24.90 17.87 -10.90
C TYR A 19 -25.15 18.81 -9.70
N TYR A 20 -24.09 19.45 -9.17
CA TYR A 20 -24.12 20.29 -7.97
C TYR A 20 -23.48 21.68 -8.21
N PRO A 21 -23.90 22.45 -9.22
CA PRO A 21 -23.23 23.70 -9.61
C PRO A 21 -23.18 24.74 -8.50
N ASP A 22 -24.16 24.73 -7.59
CA ASP A 22 -24.25 25.66 -6.47
C ASP A 22 -23.09 25.51 -5.49
N ALA A 23 -22.65 24.27 -5.23
CA ALA A 23 -21.50 23.98 -4.37
C ALA A 23 -20.17 24.51 -4.98
N TYR A 24 -20.09 24.62 -6.31
CA TYR A 24 -18.90 25.07 -7.03
C TYR A 24 -18.86 26.58 -7.34
N ARG A 25 -19.93 27.34 -7.02
CA ARG A 25 -19.96 28.80 -7.23
C ARG A 25 -18.79 29.50 -6.55
N LYS A 26 -18.49 29.12 -5.30
CA LYS A 26 -17.40 29.71 -4.48
C LYS A 26 -16.06 28.98 -4.62
N VAL A 27 -16.01 27.88 -5.36
CA VAL A 27 -14.75 27.17 -5.63
C VAL A 27 -13.87 28.05 -6.52
N ARG A 28 -12.65 28.27 -6.05
CA ARG A 28 -11.59 29.07 -6.68
C ARG A 28 -10.39 28.16 -6.93
N ASP A 29 -9.77 28.36 -8.08
CA ASP A 29 -8.58 27.63 -8.47
C ASP A 29 -7.44 27.85 -7.45
N GLY A 30 -6.78 26.75 -7.08
CA GLY A 30 -5.68 26.73 -6.12
C GLY A 30 -6.07 26.85 -4.65
N ARG A 31 -7.32 27.21 -4.30
CA ARG A 31 -7.77 27.39 -2.91
C ARG A 31 -8.07 26.06 -2.23
N GLU A 32 -7.73 25.96 -0.94
CA GLU A 32 -8.08 24.81 -0.09
C GLU A 32 -9.44 24.97 0.58
N TYR A 33 -10.11 23.83 0.79
CA TYR A 33 -11.44 23.69 1.35
C TYR A 33 -11.47 22.48 2.29
N GLY A 34 -12.20 22.61 3.39
CA GLY A 34 -12.57 21.44 4.19
C GLY A 34 -13.69 20.67 3.49
N VAL A 35 -13.53 19.36 3.34
CA VAL A 35 -14.50 18.45 2.74
C VAL A 35 -14.94 17.44 3.78
N ALA A 36 -16.24 17.40 4.09
CA ALA A 36 -16.81 16.33 4.88
C ALA A 36 -17.20 15.15 3.96
N LEU A 37 -17.04 13.92 4.45
CA LEU A 37 -17.38 12.69 3.75
C LEU A 37 -18.40 11.91 4.59
N ASP A 38 -19.49 11.47 3.97
CA ASP A 38 -20.51 10.62 4.62
C ASP A 38 -20.89 9.43 3.74
N ALA A 39 -21.07 8.27 4.35
CA ALA A 39 -21.49 7.05 3.66
C ALA A 39 -23.00 7.10 3.39
N GLU A 40 -23.41 6.73 2.17
CA GLU A 40 -24.81 6.61 1.77
C GLU A 40 -25.17 5.16 1.40
N PRO A 41 -25.30 4.25 2.39
CA PRO A 41 -25.57 2.83 2.13
C PRO A 41 -26.91 2.57 1.44
N SER A 42 -27.84 3.53 1.47
CA SER A 42 -29.15 3.47 0.81
C SER A 42 -29.16 4.14 -0.57
N ASN A 43 -28.01 4.55 -1.10
CA ASN A 43 -27.94 5.17 -2.42
C ASN A 43 -28.34 4.16 -3.51
N ARG A 44 -29.31 4.54 -4.35
CA ARG A 44 -29.92 3.65 -5.35
C ARG A 44 -28.97 3.20 -6.47
N HIS A 45 -27.88 3.94 -6.69
CA HIS A 45 -26.96 3.72 -7.82
C HIS A 45 -25.70 2.96 -7.41
N ASP A 46 -25.26 3.15 -6.18
CA ASP A 46 -24.06 2.53 -5.64
C ASP A 46 -24.21 2.35 -4.12
N PRO A 47 -24.35 1.13 -3.59
CA PRO A 47 -24.46 0.91 -2.14
C PRO A 47 -23.19 1.32 -1.40
N ASN A 48 -22.06 1.46 -2.09
CA ASN A 48 -20.81 1.94 -1.53
C ASN A 48 -20.62 3.46 -1.72
N ALA A 49 -21.65 4.21 -2.12
CA ALA A 49 -21.52 5.66 -2.31
C ALA A 49 -21.03 6.37 -1.04
N VAL A 50 -20.09 7.29 -1.24
CA VAL A 50 -19.60 8.22 -0.22
C VAL A 50 -19.77 9.64 -0.74
N ALA A 51 -20.71 10.36 -0.14
CA ALA A 51 -21.04 11.73 -0.47
C ALA A 51 -19.97 12.69 0.08
N CYS A 52 -19.61 13.70 -0.72
CA CYS A 52 -18.66 14.74 -0.37
C CYS A 52 -19.39 16.07 -0.17
N PHE A 53 -19.08 16.78 0.91
CA PHE A 53 -19.72 18.05 1.27
C PHE A 53 -18.71 19.18 1.41
N LEU A 54 -18.93 20.27 0.68
CA LEU A 54 -18.19 21.53 0.80
C LEU A 54 -19.05 22.55 1.52
N GLU A 55 -18.56 23.11 2.64
CA GLU A 55 -19.33 24.07 3.45
C GLU A 55 -20.75 23.56 3.81
N GLY A 56 -20.90 22.24 3.99
CA GLY A 56 -22.18 21.58 4.29
C GLY A 56 -23.10 21.34 3.09
N GLN A 57 -22.67 21.69 1.87
CA GLN A 57 -23.42 21.42 0.63
C GLN A 57 -22.84 20.20 -0.09
N LEU A 58 -23.71 19.28 -0.51
CA LEU A 58 -23.32 18.14 -1.35
C LEU A 58 -22.67 18.67 -2.63
N CYS A 59 -21.42 18.26 -2.88
CA CYS A 59 -20.64 18.69 -4.03
C CYS A 59 -20.26 17.52 -4.96
N GLY A 60 -20.70 16.30 -4.66
CA GLY A 60 -20.43 15.12 -5.45
C GLY A 60 -20.11 13.92 -4.58
N TYR A 61 -19.39 12.96 -5.12
CA TYR A 61 -19.08 11.69 -4.47
C TYR A 61 -17.61 11.31 -4.67
N LEU A 62 -17.13 10.36 -3.86
CA LEU A 62 -15.92 9.61 -4.21
C LEU A 62 -16.17 8.78 -5.47
N ALA A 63 -15.13 8.63 -6.30
CA ALA A 63 -15.18 7.71 -7.43
C ALA A 63 -15.41 6.27 -6.92
N ARG A 64 -16.13 5.45 -7.72
CA ARG A 64 -16.58 4.10 -7.34
C ARG A 64 -15.44 3.20 -6.83
N ASP A 65 -14.29 3.23 -7.50
CA ASP A 65 -13.09 2.46 -7.13
C ASP A 65 -12.55 2.79 -5.74
N THR A 66 -12.69 4.05 -5.34
CA THR A 66 -12.29 4.56 -4.03
C THR A 66 -13.39 4.28 -3.01
N ALA A 67 -14.65 4.49 -3.40
CA ALA A 67 -15.81 4.31 -2.55
C ALA A 67 -16.00 2.85 -2.10
N GLU A 68 -15.66 1.87 -2.96
CA GLU A 68 -15.78 0.44 -2.70
C GLU A 68 -15.11 -0.01 -1.39
N TRP A 69 -13.85 0.40 -1.15
CA TRP A 69 -13.14 0.05 0.08
C TRP A 69 -13.29 1.11 1.17
N PHE A 70 -13.58 2.37 0.82
CA PHE A 70 -13.68 3.46 1.77
C PHE A 70 -15.01 3.48 2.53
N GLN A 71 -16.12 3.15 1.87
CA GLN A 71 -17.46 3.21 2.47
C GLN A 71 -17.58 2.35 3.74
N PRO A 72 -17.12 1.09 3.77
CA PRO A 72 -17.23 0.29 4.98
C PRO A 72 -16.50 0.91 6.17
N LEU A 73 -15.37 1.59 5.92
CA LEU A 73 -14.59 2.30 6.93
C LEU A 73 -15.29 3.59 7.38
N ALA A 74 -15.93 4.31 6.46
CA ALA A 74 -16.76 5.46 6.78
C ALA A 74 -17.99 5.08 7.64
N LEU A 75 -18.61 3.93 7.38
CA LEU A 75 -19.67 3.39 8.23
C LEU A 75 -19.17 3.08 9.66
N VAL A 76 -17.96 2.54 9.82
CA VAL A 76 -17.36 2.32 11.15
C VAL A 76 -17.21 3.65 11.91
N ALA A 77 -16.71 4.71 11.25
CA ALA A 77 -16.63 6.03 11.86
C ALA A 77 -18.02 6.56 12.27
N ARG A 78 -19.01 6.41 11.38
CA ARG A 78 -20.39 6.83 11.63
C ARG A 78 -21.02 6.10 12.81
N GLN A 79 -20.81 4.79 12.94
CA GLN A 79 -21.26 3.99 14.09
C GLN A 79 -20.65 4.48 15.41
N ARG A 80 -19.46 5.08 15.38
CA ARG A 80 -18.80 5.74 16.52
C ARG A 80 -19.25 7.18 16.74
N GLY A 81 -20.28 7.65 16.02
CA GLY A 81 -20.80 9.02 16.11
C GLY A 81 -19.89 10.07 15.45
N GLN A 82 -18.98 9.65 14.58
CA GLN A 82 -18.02 10.52 13.89
C GLN A 82 -18.39 10.70 12.42
N TYR A 83 -18.13 11.88 11.85
CA TYR A 83 -18.12 12.07 10.40
C TYR A 83 -16.70 12.36 9.93
N LEU A 84 -16.37 11.92 8.72
CA LEU A 84 -15.02 12.05 8.21
C LEU A 84 -14.81 13.44 7.60
N TRP A 85 -13.63 14.01 7.80
CA TRP A 85 -13.29 15.34 7.30
C TRP A 85 -11.85 15.36 6.77
N THR A 86 -11.64 15.88 5.56
CA THR A 86 -10.31 16.01 4.93
C THR A 86 -10.18 17.32 4.17
N LEU A 87 -9.02 17.56 3.57
CA LEU A 87 -8.75 18.73 2.74
C LEU A 87 -8.97 18.42 1.26
N GLY A 88 -9.57 19.38 0.56
CA GLY A 88 -9.64 19.40 -0.89
C GLY A 88 -9.12 20.72 -1.45
N ARG A 89 -8.64 20.69 -2.68
CA ARG A 89 -8.18 21.86 -3.43
C ARG A 89 -9.06 22.08 -4.65
N GLY A 90 -9.52 23.31 -4.82
CA GLY A 90 -10.20 23.73 -6.04
C GLY A 90 -9.21 23.75 -7.21
N GLU A 91 -9.61 23.16 -8.33
CA GLU A 91 -8.81 23.09 -9.56
C GLU A 91 -9.70 23.37 -10.78
N ARG A 92 -9.06 23.60 -11.93
CA ARG A 92 -9.72 23.54 -13.24
C ARG A 92 -9.23 22.34 -14.04
N LEU A 93 -10.15 21.50 -14.50
CA LEU A 93 -9.86 20.38 -15.39
C LEU A 93 -10.69 20.54 -16.65
N GLN A 94 -10.04 20.66 -17.81
CA GLN A 94 -10.72 20.85 -19.11
C GLN A 94 -11.71 22.04 -19.12
N GLY A 95 -11.41 23.09 -18.36
CA GLY A 95 -12.26 24.28 -18.23
C GLY A 95 -13.29 24.21 -17.10
N GLU A 96 -13.63 23.02 -16.62
CA GLU A 96 -14.58 22.78 -15.54
C GLU A 96 -13.94 22.98 -14.16
N LYS A 97 -14.71 23.50 -13.20
CA LYS A 97 -14.27 23.59 -11.81
C LYS A 97 -14.41 22.21 -11.16
N VAL A 98 -13.33 21.74 -10.55
CA VAL A 98 -13.32 20.48 -9.80
C VAL A 98 -12.73 20.71 -8.41
N VAL A 99 -12.97 19.76 -7.51
CA VAL A 99 -12.29 19.71 -6.21
C VAL A 99 -11.55 18.39 -6.12
N ARG A 100 -10.25 18.46 -5.87
CA ARG A 100 -9.38 17.31 -5.63
C ARG A 100 -9.14 17.18 -4.13
N LEU A 101 -9.53 16.07 -3.54
CA LEU A 101 -9.10 15.70 -2.19
C LEU A 101 -7.58 15.51 -2.23
N THR A 102 -6.86 16.23 -1.36
CA THR A 102 -5.38 16.30 -1.39
C THR A 102 -4.72 15.44 -0.32
N ALA A 103 -5.50 14.96 0.66
CA ALA A 103 -5.01 14.21 1.80
C ALA A 103 -5.97 13.05 2.16
N LEU A 104 -6.50 12.35 1.17
CA LEU A 104 -7.35 11.19 1.44
C LEU A 104 -6.44 10.03 1.88
N PRO A 105 -6.72 9.34 3.01
CA PRO A 105 -5.98 8.14 3.35
C PRO A 105 -6.28 7.00 2.39
N ASP A 106 -5.32 6.10 2.17
CA ASP A 106 -5.60 4.78 1.60
C ASP A 106 -6.32 3.85 2.59
N GLU A 107 -6.69 2.64 2.16
CA GLU A 107 -7.42 1.68 3.01
C GLU A 107 -6.64 1.34 4.30
N ARG A 108 -5.31 1.22 4.20
CA ARG A 108 -4.44 0.87 5.32
C ARG A 108 -4.35 2.03 6.30
N GLU A 109 -4.08 3.22 5.80
CA GLU A 109 -4.04 4.48 6.56
C GLU A 109 -5.36 4.71 7.28
N MET A 110 -6.48 4.49 6.60
CA MET A 110 -7.81 4.63 7.18
C MET A 110 -8.08 3.60 8.30
N LYS A 111 -7.68 2.33 8.10
CA LYS A 111 -7.75 1.32 9.17
C LYS A 111 -6.90 1.71 10.39
N MET A 112 -5.70 2.27 10.20
CA MET A 112 -4.87 2.79 11.29
C MET A 112 -5.56 3.93 12.03
N ILE A 113 -6.12 4.91 11.32
CA ILE A 113 -6.85 6.05 11.90
C ILE A 113 -8.03 5.56 12.76
N LEU A 114 -8.72 4.53 12.31
CA LEU A 114 -9.86 3.94 13.01
C LEU A 114 -9.44 2.91 14.08
N GLY A 115 -8.16 2.65 14.31
CA GLY A 115 -7.69 1.63 15.25
C GLY A 115 -8.20 0.23 14.91
N LEU A 116 -8.39 -0.07 13.62
CA LEU A 116 -8.79 -1.38 13.13
C LEU A 116 -7.55 -2.25 12.87
N PRO A 117 -7.68 -3.59 12.85
CA PRO A 117 -6.60 -4.47 12.44
C PRO A 117 -6.10 -4.13 11.04
N VAL A 118 -4.79 -3.94 10.92
CA VAL A 118 -4.13 -3.64 9.65
C VAL A 118 -3.31 -4.84 9.25
N PRO A 119 -3.55 -5.45 8.07
CA PRO A 119 -2.70 -6.53 7.60
C PRO A 119 -1.25 -6.03 7.54
N PRO A 120 -0.28 -6.72 8.13
CA PRO A 120 1.12 -6.30 8.04
C PRO A 120 1.56 -6.19 6.57
N LEU A 121 2.41 -5.22 6.25
CA LEU A 121 2.91 -5.06 4.87
C LEU A 121 3.75 -6.29 4.51
N PRO A 122 3.74 -6.73 3.24
CA PRO A 122 4.68 -7.73 2.78
C PRO A 122 6.11 -7.23 3.01
N ALA A 123 6.89 -7.99 3.77
CA ALA A 123 8.30 -7.69 3.96
C ALA A 123 9.08 -8.14 2.72
N ARG A 124 9.97 -7.28 2.22
CA ARG A 124 10.70 -7.50 0.97
C ARG A 124 12.19 -7.35 1.18
N GLY A 125 12.96 -8.12 0.43
CA GLY A 125 14.42 -8.06 0.47
C GLY A 125 15.02 -8.44 -0.88
N LYS A 126 16.13 -7.79 -1.24
CA LYS A 126 16.87 -8.11 -2.46
C LYS A 126 17.98 -9.11 -2.12
N LEU A 127 17.96 -10.27 -2.75
CA LEU A 127 19.03 -11.25 -2.56
C LEU A 127 20.29 -10.79 -3.29
N LYS A 128 21.43 -11.01 -2.64
CA LYS A 128 22.75 -11.03 -3.24
C LYS A 128 23.06 -12.45 -3.68
N ARG A 129 23.68 -12.54 -4.84
CA ARG A 129 24.13 -13.81 -5.42
C ARG A 129 25.38 -14.29 -4.71
N LEU A 130 25.44 -15.59 -4.47
CA LEU A 130 26.69 -16.31 -4.30
C LEU A 130 27.09 -16.94 -5.63
N GLY A 131 28.39 -17.19 -5.84
CA GLY A 131 28.87 -17.88 -7.05
C GLY A 131 28.20 -19.25 -7.24
N GLU A 132 27.99 -19.98 -6.15
CA GLU A 132 27.30 -21.28 -6.13
C GLU A 132 25.81 -21.22 -6.53
N SER A 133 25.18 -20.05 -6.44
CA SER A 133 23.75 -19.89 -6.78
C SER A 133 23.50 -19.74 -8.28
N GLU A 134 24.54 -19.51 -9.10
CA GLU A 134 24.37 -19.21 -10.53
C GLU A 134 23.71 -20.36 -11.29
N ALA A 135 24.15 -21.59 -11.08
CA ALA A 135 23.55 -22.77 -11.73
C ALA A 135 22.08 -22.97 -11.34
N VAL A 136 21.72 -22.70 -10.07
CA VAL A 136 20.35 -22.79 -9.58
C VAL A 136 19.47 -21.73 -10.24
N ILE A 137 19.96 -20.50 -10.32
CA ILE A 137 19.25 -19.37 -10.94
C ILE A 137 19.01 -19.60 -12.43
N GLU A 138 20.05 -20.04 -13.16
CA GLU A 138 19.95 -20.34 -14.59
C GLU A 138 18.97 -21.48 -14.85
N ARG A 139 18.94 -22.50 -13.98
CA ARG A 139 17.94 -23.57 -14.05
C ARG A 139 16.52 -23.07 -13.78
N VAL A 140 16.34 -22.19 -12.79
CA VAL A 140 15.03 -21.61 -12.43
C VAL A 140 14.49 -20.72 -13.55
N LEU A 141 15.33 -19.85 -14.10
CA LEU A 141 14.95 -18.97 -15.22
C LEU A 141 14.73 -19.78 -16.50
N GLY A 142 15.56 -20.78 -16.77
CA GLY A 142 15.57 -21.49 -18.04
C GLY A 142 15.67 -20.50 -19.22
N ARG A 143 14.67 -20.54 -20.11
CA ARG A 143 14.53 -19.62 -21.24
C ARG A 143 13.67 -18.38 -20.95
N GLN A 144 13.09 -18.27 -19.75
CA GLN A 144 12.21 -17.18 -19.38
C GLN A 144 13.03 -15.98 -18.86
N GLU A 145 12.53 -14.77 -19.11
CA GLU A 145 13.15 -13.54 -18.56
C GLU A 145 12.77 -13.30 -17.10
N ARG A 146 11.66 -13.91 -16.64
CA ARG A 146 11.11 -13.75 -15.30
C ARG A 146 10.35 -15.01 -14.87
N VAL A 147 10.58 -15.45 -13.63
CA VAL A 147 9.85 -16.54 -12.97
C VAL A 147 9.56 -16.17 -11.53
N LEU A 148 8.37 -16.53 -11.03
CA LEU A 148 8.04 -16.51 -9.60
C LEU A 148 8.18 -17.93 -9.06
N VAL A 149 8.98 -18.11 -8.01
CA VAL A 149 9.18 -19.43 -7.37
C VAL A 149 8.99 -19.35 -5.86
N PRO A 150 8.42 -20.40 -5.22
CA PRO A 150 8.36 -20.47 -3.77
C PRO A 150 9.77 -20.70 -3.21
N VAL A 151 10.11 -20.02 -2.11
CA VAL A 151 11.36 -20.23 -1.39
C VAL A 151 11.12 -20.30 0.11
N VAL A 152 12.05 -20.91 0.83
CA VAL A 152 12.10 -20.85 2.29
C VAL A 152 13.21 -19.89 2.70
N LEU A 153 12.87 -18.92 3.54
CA LEU A 153 13.81 -18.01 4.17
C LEU A 153 14.19 -18.55 5.54
N THR A 154 15.50 -18.59 5.80
CA THR A 154 16.09 -19.00 7.08
C THR A 154 17.15 -18.00 7.49
N THR A 155 17.47 -17.93 8.78
CA THR A 155 18.59 -17.13 9.28
C THR A 155 19.79 -17.99 9.60
N GLU A 156 20.98 -17.47 9.30
CA GLU A 156 22.26 -18.05 9.70
C GLU A 156 23.17 -16.95 10.24
N ALA A 157 24.09 -17.31 11.14
CA ALA A 157 25.09 -16.36 11.64
C ALA A 157 26.11 -16.04 10.55
N THR A 158 26.45 -14.76 10.40
CA THR A 158 27.54 -14.33 9.52
C THR A 158 28.86 -14.90 10.06
N PRO A 159 29.63 -15.66 9.26
CA PRO A 159 30.74 -16.46 9.78
C PRO A 159 31.97 -15.64 10.18
N SER A 160 32.23 -14.51 9.54
CA SER A 160 33.44 -13.70 9.79
C SER A 160 33.28 -12.24 9.34
N GLY A 161 34.27 -11.40 9.68
CA GLY A 161 34.34 -9.99 9.29
C GLY A 161 33.60 -9.04 10.22
N LYS A 162 33.35 -7.81 9.75
CA LYS A 162 32.74 -6.71 10.54
C LYS A 162 31.38 -7.08 11.16
N TYR A 163 30.62 -7.97 10.52
CA TYR A 163 29.27 -8.37 10.94
C TYR A 163 29.23 -9.79 11.52
N ALA A 164 30.38 -10.35 11.93
CA ALA A 164 30.45 -11.71 12.47
C ALA A 164 29.44 -11.92 13.62
N GLY A 165 28.74 -13.05 13.60
CA GLY A 165 27.70 -13.40 14.58
C GLY A 165 26.32 -12.76 14.31
N GLN A 166 26.21 -11.74 13.46
CA GLN A 166 24.91 -11.17 13.10
C GLN A 166 24.17 -12.05 12.09
N SER A 167 22.85 -12.12 12.19
CA SER A 167 22.04 -12.92 11.25
C SER A 167 22.14 -12.37 9.82
N MET A 168 22.28 -13.28 8.86
CA MET A 168 22.00 -13.10 7.45
C MET A 168 20.79 -13.96 7.06
N ILE A 169 20.04 -13.56 6.04
CA ILE A 169 18.90 -14.35 5.55
C ILE A 169 19.35 -15.18 4.35
N ARG A 170 19.13 -16.49 4.38
CA ARG A 170 19.33 -17.39 3.24
C ARG A 170 17.97 -17.75 2.64
N ALA A 171 17.86 -17.66 1.32
CA ALA A 171 16.70 -18.14 0.57
C ALA A 171 17.04 -19.46 -0.12
N THR A 172 16.24 -20.50 0.12
CA THR A 172 16.42 -21.82 -0.48
C THR A 172 15.21 -22.23 -1.32
N LEU A 173 15.48 -22.88 -2.45
CA LEU A 173 14.51 -23.56 -3.31
C LEU A 173 14.93 -25.02 -3.41
N ASP A 174 14.05 -25.94 -3.02
CA ASP A 174 14.32 -27.39 -3.01
C ASP A 174 15.63 -27.74 -2.28
N GLY A 175 15.89 -27.07 -1.15
CA GLY A 175 17.10 -27.22 -0.34
C GLY A 175 18.37 -26.58 -0.93
N GLN A 176 18.31 -26.00 -2.13
CA GLN A 176 19.44 -25.33 -2.78
C GLN A 176 19.39 -23.82 -2.56
N THR A 177 20.54 -23.21 -2.30
CA THR A 177 20.61 -21.76 -2.03
C THR A 177 20.43 -20.95 -3.31
N LEU A 178 19.33 -20.20 -3.36
CA LEU A 178 19.04 -19.27 -4.45
C LEU A 178 19.78 -17.93 -4.27
N GLY A 179 20.02 -17.52 -3.03
CA GLY A 179 20.79 -16.34 -2.67
C GLY A 179 20.68 -16.00 -1.19
N LEU A 180 21.31 -14.91 -0.78
CA LEU A 180 21.28 -14.44 0.61
C LEU A 180 21.13 -12.93 0.74
N ILE A 181 20.65 -12.46 1.89
CA ILE A 181 20.66 -11.06 2.30
C ILE A 181 21.69 -10.95 3.44
N PRO A 182 22.91 -10.46 3.15
CA PRO A 182 23.94 -10.29 4.18
C PRO A 182 23.47 -9.36 5.31
N ALA A 183 24.01 -9.55 6.52
CA ALA A 183 23.68 -8.73 7.70
C ALA A 183 23.83 -7.22 7.47
N GLN A 184 24.78 -6.80 6.62
CA GLN A 184 25.01 -5.39 6.27
C GLN A 184 23.81 -4.69 5.61
N TYR A 185 22.83 -5.46 5.10
CA TYR A 185 21.61 -4.95 4.45
C TYR A 185 20.39 -4.98 5.38
N ARG A 186 20.59 -5.25 6.68
CA ARG A 186 19.50 -5.29 7.66
C ARG A 186 18.70 -3.99 7.67
N ASP A 187 19.38 -2.85 7.64
CA ASP A 187 18.74 -1.53 7.69
C ASP A 187 17.93 -1.23 6.41
N GLU A 188 18.20 -1.91 5.28
CA GLU A 188 17.43 -1.77 4.05
C GLU A 188 16.13 -2.59 4.06
N CYS A 189 16.02 -3.61 4.92
CA CYS A 189 14.85 -4.49 5.00
C CYS A 189 14.60 -5.01 6.43
N PRO A 190 14.46 -4.13 7.43
CA PRO A 190 14.41 -4.51 8.85
C PRO A 190 13.25 -5.47 9.16
N ASP A 191 12.07 -5.23 8.58
CA ASP A 191 10.88 -6.05 8.78
C ASP A 191 11.09 -7.50 8.33
N LEU A 192 11.86 -7.71 7.25
CA LEU A 192 12.13 -9.05 6.74
C LEU A 192 13.03 -9.83 7.72
N PHE A 193 14.04 -9.17 8.29
CA PHE A 193 14.89 -9.76 9.33
C PHE A 193 14.08 -10.14 10.56
N VAL A 194 13.25 -9.21 11.08
CA VAL A 194 12.39 -9.49 12.24
C VAL A 194 11.51 -10.72 12.01
N LEU A 195 10.90 -10.83 10.82
CA LEU A 195 10.01 -11.95 10.51
C LEU A 195 10.72 -13.30 10.40
N VAL A 196 11.92 -13.33 9.79
CA VAL A 196 12.67 -14.58 9.53
C VAL A 196 13.47 -15.02 10.76
N GLU A 197 13.92 -14.10 11.62
CA GLU A 197 14.63 -14.43 12.86
C GLU A 197 13.75 -15.12 13.90
N GLN A 198 12.44 -14.90 13.86
CA GLN A 198 11.49 -15.58 14.75
C GLN A 198 11.29 -17.04 14.37
N THR A 199 11.23 -17.33 13.07
CA THR A 199 10.98 -18.67 12.52
C THR A 199 11.28 -18.65 11.02
N PRO A 200 11.69 -19.78 10.43
CA PRO A 200 11.71 -19.94 8.98
C PRO A 200 10.38 -19.50 8.33
N ARG A 201 10.46 -18.79 7.20
CA ARG A 201 9.28 -18.25 6.50
C ARG A 201 9.22 -18.76 5.07
N ALA A 202 8.03 -19.19 4.65
CA ALA A 202 7.74 -19.32 3.23
C ALA A 202 7.68 -17.92 2.59
N ALA A 203 8.22 -17.78 1.39
CA ALA A 203 8.22 -16.54 0.62
C ALA A 203 8.07 -16.83 -0.87
N GLU A 204 7.74 -15.81 -1.64
CA GLU A 204 7.83 -15.84 -3.10
C GLU A 204 9.11 -15.11 -3.53
N ALA A 205 9.92 -15.74 -4.38
CA ALA A 205 11.07 -15.14 -5.03
C ALA A 205 10.73 -14.76 -6.48
N ASP A 206 10.87 -13.48 -6.80
CA ASP A 206 10.78 -12.92 -8.13
C ASP A 206 12.18 -12.89 -8.76
N VAL A 207 12.45 -13.89 -9.60
CA VAL A 207 13.73 -14.11 -10.27
C VAL A 207 13.63 -13.58 -11.69
N ARG A 208 14.53 -12.67 -12.09
CA ARG A 208 14.49 -12.02 -13.41
C ARG A 208 15.87 -11.83 -14.01
N ARG A 209 15.98 -11.72 -15.34
CA ARG A 209 17.15 -11.11 -15.99
C ARG A 209 16.93 -9.60 -16.13
N TYR A 210 17.89 -8.81 -15.66
CA TYR A 210 17.93 -7.37 -15.85
C TYR A 210 19.30 -7.00 -16.41
N ASP A 211 19.33 -6.45 -17.63
CA ASP A 211 20.58 -6.10 -18.32
C ASP A 211 21.56 -7.30 -18.44
N GLY A 212 21.02 -8.45 -18.84
CA GLY A 212 21.79 -9.71 -18.94
C GLY A 212 22.21 -10.33 -17.61
N ARG A 213 21.93 -9.68 -16.47
CA ARG A 213 22.30 -10.17 -15.13
C ARG A 213 21.08 -10.65 -14.35
N PRO A 214 21.14 -11.81 -13.68
CA PRO A 214 20.04 -12.23 -12.83
C PRO A 214 19.89 -11.33 -11.60
N TRP A 215 18.64 -11.03 -11.28
CA TRP A 215 18.17 -10.22 -10.17
C TRP A 215 17.09 -11.00 -9.42
N ILE A 216 17.12 -10.95 -8.09
CA ILE A 216 16.19 -11.71 -7.25
C ILE A 216 15.68 -10.84 -6.11
N ARG A 217 14.37 -10.81 -5.94
CA ARG A 217 13.71 -10.21 -4.78
C ARG A 217 12.80 -11.23 -4.13
N VAL A 218 12.89 -11.33 -2.82
CA VAL A 218 11.99 -12.15 -2.00
C VAL A 218 10.92 -11.27 -1.38
N THR A 219 9.70 -11.80 -1.30
CA THR A 219 8.56 -11.18 -0.63
C THR A 219 7.96 -12.20 0.34
N VAL A 220 7.94 -11.86 1.62
CA VAL A 220 7.17 -12.58 2.64
C VAL A 220 5.86 -11.84 2.79
N THR A 221 4.76 -12.48 2.37
CA THR A 221 3.42 -12.01 2.71
C THR A 221 3.12 -12.52 4.11
N PRO A 222 2.99 -11.65 5.11
CA PRO A 222 2.69 -12.09 6.46
C PRO A 222 1.31 -12.74 6.49
N THR A 223 1.21 -13.89 7.14
CA THR A 223 -0.05 -14.57 7.40
C THR A 223 -0.86 -13.77 8.42
N LEU A 224 -2.15 -13.57 8.12
CA LEU A 224 -3.14 -12.96 9.02
C LEU A 224 -3.41 -13.86 10.24
#